data_AF-A0A7J7KHP2-F1
#
_entry.id   AF-A0A7J7KHP2-F1
#
_cell.length_a   1.000
_cell.length_b   1.000
_cell.length_c   1.000
_cell.angle_alpha   90.00
_cell.angle_beta   90.00
_cell.angle_gamma   90.00
#
_symmetry.space_group_name_H-M   'P 1'
#
loop_
_entity.id
_entity.type
_entity.pdbx_description
1 polymer ?
#
loop_
_entity_poly.entity_id
_entity_poly.type
_entity_poly.pdbx_seq_one_letter_code
_entity_poly.pdbx_strand_id
1 'polypeptide(L)'
;MNFLGVFPIDRVPSSSLTDYPCCGIVNTKPHNHPGEHWVMFLKTENNTGVYFDSFGSGLYNMPEVAAIFDSVDSWQFSSTQLQSPEVSH
;
A
#
# COMPACT_ATOMS: atom_id res chain seq x y z
N MET A 1 -16.34 -1.97 -6.20
CA MET A 1 -14.94 -1.51 -6.00
C MET A 1 -14.97 -0.06 -5.54
N ASN A 2 -14.48 0.22 -4.34
CA ASN A 2 -14.41 1.58 -3.78
C ASN A 2 -12.96 2.09 -3.76
N PHE A 3 -12.68 3.27 -4.33
CA PHE A 3 -11.38 3.91 -4.22
C PHE A 3 -11.38 4.84 -3.01
N LEU A 4 -10.62 4.48 -1.98
CA LEU A 4 -10.60 5.19 -0.70
C LEU A 4 -9.87 6.52 -0.80
N GLY A 5 -8.90 6.64 -1.70
CA GLY A 5 -8.12 7.86 -1.92
C GLY A 5 -6.62 7.63 -1.89
N VAL A 6 -5.91 8.74 -1.66
CA VAL A 6 -4.45 8.81 -1.59
C VAL A 6 -4.08 9.37 -0.22
N PHE A 7 -3.30 8.62 0.55
CA PHE A 7 -3.03 8.95 1.95
C PHE A 7 -1.54 8.83 2.28
N PRO A 8 -1.00 9.64 3.19
CA PRO A 8 0.23 9.29 3.88
C PRO A 8 -0.01 8.15 4.88
N ILE A 9 1.05 7.40 5.20
CA ILE A 9 0.97 6.17 6.01
C ILE A 9 0.29 6.38 7.37
N ASP A 10 0.46 7.56 7.97
CA ASP A 10 -0.04 7.92 9.29
C ASP A 10 -1.47 8.49 9.28
N ARG A 11 -2.12 8.61 8.11
CA ARG A 11 -3.49 9.13 7.96
C ARG A 11 -4.40 8.24 7.14
N VAL A 12 -4.09 6.95 7.03
CA VAL A 12 -5.01 5.97 6.39
C VAL A 12 -6.23 5.77 7.30
N PRO A 13 -7.47 5.97 6.81
CA PRO A 13 -8.67 5.85 7.64
C PRO A 13 -9.00 4.37 7.91
N SER A 14 -8.69 3.90 9.11
CA SER A 14 -8.90 2.50 9.53
C SER A 14 -10.36 2.04 9.38
N SER A 15 -11.33 2.93 9.64
CA SER A 15 -12.76 2.63 9.50
C SER A 15 -13.20 2.31 8.07
N SER A 16 -12.47 2.77 7.05
CA SER A 16 -12.79 2.49 5.65
C SER A 16 -12.12 1.22 5.12
N LEU A 17 -11.22 0.62 5.91
CA LEU A 17 -10.50 -0.60 5.54
C LEU A 17 -11.30 -1.89 5.76
N THR A 18 -12.51 -1.77 6.30
CA THR A 18 -13.47 -2.88 6.52
C THR A 18 -14.51 -2.99 5.40
N ASP A 19 -14.58 -2.02 4.49
CA ASP A 19 -15.53 -2.02 3.37
C ASP A 19 -14.88 -2.71 2.17
N TYR A 20 -15.24 -3.96 1.93
CA TYR A 20 -14.71 -4.76 0.81
C TYR A 20 -15.68 -4.74 -0.40
N PRO A 21 -15.18 -4.70 -1.65
CA PRO A 21 -13.78 -4.52 -2.05
C PRO A 21 -13.38 -3.04 -2.13
N CYS A 22 -12.17 -2.72 -1.66
CA CYS A 22 -11.63 -1.36 -1.68
C CYS A 22 -10.17 -1.29 -2.11
N CYS A 23 -9.75 -0.14 -2.62
CA CYS A 23 -8.36 0.12 -2.99
C CYS A 23 -7.93 1.54 -2.63
N GLY A 24 -6.62 1.77 -2.60
CA GLY A 24 -6.05 3.07 -2.29
C GLY A 24 -4.57 3.14 -2.62
N ILE A 25 -4.05 4.36 -2.58
CA ILE A 25 -2.62 4.63 -2.72
C ILE A 25 -2.11 5.17 -1.38
N VAL A 26 -0.97 4.67 -0.92
CA VAL A 26 -0.35 5.06 0.34
C VAL A 26 1.04 5.59 0.06
N ASN A 27 1.35 6.79 0.54
CA ASN A 27 2.74 7.20 0.71
C ASN A 27 3.32 6.43 1.89
N THR A 28 4.48 5.82 1.73
CA THR A 28 5.16 5.12 2.83
C THR A 28 5.78 6.05 3.87
N LYS A 29 5.76 7.37 3.63
CA LYS A 29 6.18 8.39 4.59
C LYS A 29 4.97 9.09 5.24
N PRO A 30 5.13 9.61 6.46
CA PRO A 30 4.10 10.41 7.12
C PRO A 30 3.79 11.73 6.40
N HIS A 31 2.65 12.33 6.71
CA HIS A 31 2.13 13.54 6.04
C HIS A 31 3.05 14.78 6.05
N ASN A 32 4.03 14.82 6.95
CA ASN A 32 4.99 15.92 7.10
C ASN A 32 6.27 15.72 6.28
N HIS A 33 6.38 14.62 5.53
CA HIS A 33 7.45 14.38 4.57
C HIS A 33 7.00 14.73 3.15
N PRO A 34 7.94 15.06 2.25
CA PRO A 34 7.63 15.11 0.83
C PRO A 34 7.17 13.74 0.34
N GLY A 35 6.35 13.74 -0.70
CA GLY A 35 5.79 12.51 -1.25
C GLY A 35 6.81 11.71 -2.05
N GLU A 36 7.55 10.80 -1.40
CA GLU A 36 8.74 10.14 -1.99
C GLU A 36 8.49 8.72 -2.51
N HIS A 37 7.75 7.89 -1.78
CA HIS A 37 7.52 6.49 -2.17
C HIS A 37 6.07 6.09 -1.98
N TRP A 38 5.43 5.66 -3.06
CA TRP A 38 3.99 5.42 -3.15
C TRP A 38 3.71 3.96 -3.50
N VAL A 39 2.78 3.35 -2.77
CA VAL A 39 2.38 1.95 -2.95
C VAL A 39 0.87 1.86 -3.10
N MET A 40 0.37 0.84 -3.78
CA MET A 40 -1.06 0.61 -3.94
C MET A 40 -1.47 -0.65 -3.18
N PHE A 41 -2.68 -0.63 -2.62
CA PHE A 41 -3.35 -1.83 -2.13
C PHE A 41 -4.73 -1.99 -2.77
N LEU A 42 -5.18 -3.24 -2.86
CA LEU A 42 -6.54 -3.64 -3.18
C LEU A 42 -6.93 -4.76 -2.23
N LYS A 43 -8.02 -4.59 -1.49
CA LYS A 43 -8.67 -5.65 -0.72
C LYS A 43 -9.86 -6.20 -1.51
N THR A 44 -9.92 -7.51 -1.69
CA THR A 44 -10.96 -8.20 -2.46
C THR A 44 -12.09 -8.72 -1.56
N GLU A 45 -13.23 -9.08 -2.13
CA GLU A 45 -14.39 -9.64 -1.41
C GLU A 45 -14.08 -10.92 -0.63
N ASN A 46 -13.02 -11.64 -0.99
CA ASN A 46 -12.61 -12.90 -0.35
C ASN A 46 -11.58 -12.70 0.77
N ASN A 47 -11.49 -11.50 1.34
CA ASN A 47 -10.49 -11.11 2.33
C ASN A 47 -9.03 -11.38 1.90
N THR A 48 -8.76 -11.33 0.60
CA THR A 48 -7.40 -11.37 0.04
C THR A 48 -6.99 -9.98 -0.42
N GLY A 49 -5.67 -9.74 -0.48
CA GLY A 49 -5.09 -8.46 -0.84
C GLY A 49 -4.20 -8.56 -2.08
N VAL A 50 -4.19 -7.51 -2.88
CA VAL A 50 -3.15 -7.24 -3.87
C VAL A 50 -2.38 -6.02 -3.40
N TYR A 51 -1.07 -6.17 -3.26
CA TYR A 51 -0.14 -5.09 -2.98
C TYR A 51 0.74 -4.84 -4.19
N PHE A 52 0.96 -3.57 -4.51
CA PHE A 52 1.80 -3.16 -5.62
C PHE A 52 2.78 -2.07 -5.18
N ASP A 53 4.06 -2.34 -5.46
CA ASP A 53 5.18 -1.44 -5.29
C ASP A 53 6.01 -1.50 -6.58
N SER A 54 6.22 -0.34 -7.22
CA SER A 54 6.96 -0.25 -8.48
C SER A 54 8.44 -0.60 -8.33
N PHE A 55 8.99 -0.57 -7.12
CA PHE A 55 10.36 -1.04 -6.83
C PHE A 55 10.45 -2.56 -6.69
N GLY A 56 9.33 -3.28 -6.77
CA GLY A 56 9.30 -4.74 -6.64
C GLY A 56 9.51 -5.23 -5.20
N SER A 57 9.36 -4.34 -4.20
CA SER A 57 9.42 -4.72 -2.80
C SER A 57 8.13 -5.41 -2.39
N GLY A 58 8.21 -6.50 -1.61
CA GLY A 58 7.03 -7.12 -1.00
C GLY A 58 6.67 -6.47 0.35
N LEU A 59 5.46 -6.75 0.84
CA LEU A 59 4.98 -6.26 2.14
C LEU A 59 5.89 -6.62 3.33
N TYR A 60 6.60 -7.75 3.26
CA TYR A 60 7.56 -8.16 4.30
C TYR A 60 8.69 -7.13 4.52
N ASN A 61 9.02 -6.34 3.49
CA ASN A 61 10.03 -5.29 3.58
C ASN A 61 9.44 -3.94 4.04
N MET A 62 8.11 -3.86 4.25
CA MET A 62 7.37 -2.65 4.59
C MET A 62 6.44 -2.90 5.80
N PRO A 63 7.00 -3.12 7.01
CA PRO A 63 6.22 -3.49 8.19
C PRO A 63 5.17 -2.45 8.58
N GLU A 64 5.47 -1.16 8.36
CA GLU A 64 4.55 -0.05 8.65
C GLU A 64 3.30 -0.11 7.74
N VAL A 65 3.48 -0.48 6.48
CA VAL A 65 2.36 -0.65 5.53
C VAL A 65 1.59 -1.93 5.84
N ALA A 66 2.29 -3.02 6.17
CA ALA A 66 1.67 -4.28 6.54
C ALA A 66 0.77 -4.14 7.78
N ALA A 67 1.18 -3.34 8.77
CA ALA A 67 0.41 -3.09 9.99
C ALA A 67 -0.96 -2.41 9.73
N ILE A 68 -1.08 -1.62 8.66
CA ILE A 68 -2.34 -0.97 8.29
C ILE A 68 -3.36 -1.98 7.76
N PHE A 69 -2.89 -3.09 7.19
CA PHE A 69 -3.72 -4.05 6.50
C PHE A 69 -3.61 -5.48 7.07
N ASP A 70 -3.40 -5.57 8.38
CA ASP A 70 -3.27 -6.82 9.14
C ASP A 70 -4.50 -7.74 9.06
N SER A 71 -5.67 -7.18 8.73
CA SER A 71 -6.95 -7.88 8.63
C SER A 71 -7.10 -8.82 7.41
N VAL A 72 -6.12 -8.85 6.51
CA VAL A 72 -6.18 -9.58 5.24
C VAL A 72 -5.51 -10.95 5.35
N ASP A 73 -6.20 -12.01 4.94
CA ASP A 73 -5.75 -13.40 5.12
C ASP A 73 -4.50 -13.76 4.30
N SER A 74 -4.37 -13.16 3.11
CA SER A 74 -3.22 -13.40 2.23
C SER A 74 -3.01 -12.25 1.25
N TRP A 75 -1.73 -12.02 0.89
CA TRP A 75 -1.31 -10.97 -0.04
C TRP A 75 -0.69 -11.53 -1.30
N GLN A 76 -1.13 -11.01 -2.44
CA GLN A 76 -0.47 -11.15 -3.73
C GLN A 76 0.35 -9.90 -4.01
N PHE A 77 1.57 -10.07 -4.50
CA PHE A 77 2.43 -8.97 -4.95
C PHE A 77 3.37 -9.46 -6.05
N SER A 78 3.92 -8.51 -6.81
CA SER A 78 4.98 -8.79 -7.78
C SER A 78 6.33 -8.35 -7.21
N SER A 79 7.36 -9.17 -7.39
CA SER A 79 8.75 -8.81 -7.06
C SER A 79 9.50 -8.20 -8.25
N THR A 80 8.81 -7.91 -9.36
CA THR A 80 9.42 -7.30 -10.53
C THR A 80 9.59 -5.80 -10.30
N GLN A 81 10.84 -5.33 -10.37
CA GLN A 81 11.16 -3.92 -10.32
C GLN A 81 10.83 -3.25 -11.67
N LEU A 82 9.89 -2.32 -11.65
CA LEU A 82 9.47 -1.52 -12.81
C LEU A 82 10.05 -0.10 -12.79
N GLN A 83 10.44 0.37 -11.60
CA GLN A 83 11.03 1.69 -11.40
C GLN A 83 12.37 1.55 -10.65
N SER A 84 13.38 2.28 -11.11
CA SER A 84 14.65 2.43 -10.38
C SER A 84 14.46 3.43 -9.24
N PRO A 85 15.10 3.23 -8.06
CA PRO A 85 15.26 4.31 -7.10
C PRO A 85 15.90 5.52 -7.79
N GLU A 86 15.51 6.73 -7.41
CA GLU A 86 16.15 7.92 -7.95
C GLU A 86 17.65 7.86 -7.67
N VAL A 87 18.45 7.87 -8.73
CA VAL A 87 19.91 7.97 -8.62
C VAL A 87 20.20 9.43 -8.36
N SER A 88 20.75 9.74 -7.18
CA SER A 88 21.23 11.08 -6.87
C SER A 88 22.34 11.44 -7.87
N HIS A 89 22.06 12.36 -8.78
CA HIS A 89 23.05 12.97 -9.68
C HIS A 89 23.79 14.11 -8.98
#